data_AF-A0A285NFJ6-F1
#
_entry.id   AF-A0A285NFJ6-F1
#
_cell.length_a   1.000
_cell.length_b   1.000
_cell.length_c   1.000
_cell.angle_alpha   90.00
_cell.angle_beta   90.00
_cell.angle_gamma   90.00
#
_symmetry.space_group_name_H-M   'P 1'
#
loop_
_entity.id
_entity.type
_entity.pdbx_description
1 polymer ?
#
loop_
_entity_poly.entity_id
_entity_poly.type
_entity_poly.pdbx_seq_one_letter_code
_entity_poly.pdbx_strand_id
1 'polypeptide(L)'
;MQNFDHLSLDGRSLHMLKLIHEHRSVTVAARQMGVNQSTVSHSLERLRGLLGDPLFLKVGRAMVPTERMDGMIDEVSHVLASLQSLHDKSSFDPSLSNHRFAVMGNDFEHDMFVPSIYQALREQAPNATMRTHVFQEFSLDCLKEGMADIALCPLKDYESPDIVATTITTDRMVTFYDPTMREAPKDVHEYADGHHGILALSNDETTAIDITLRKEGLERHVSYCAPSFGSVANVARGTDMLATAPSRLAYTVFRDFDWVEVPIALTPMDFHMVWHVRNRHSPRHRWFRELVKQVAKDLPCCYKQPVTQSGKDGRACGAETGNGSPSMSGKSARLEIT
;
A
#
# COMPACT_ATOMS: atom_id res chain seq x y z
N MET A 1 23.44 30.11 -36.74
CA MET A 1 22.88 29.83 -35.40
C MET A 1 23.90 29.01 -34.66
N GLN A 2 24.55 29.56 -33.62
CA GLN A 2 25.42 28.75 -32.78
C GLN A 2 24.56 27.66 -32.12
N ASN A 3 24.97 26.39 -32.24
CA ASN A 3 24.34 25.28 -31.54
C ASN A 3 24.53 25.52 -30.03
N PHE A 4 23.46 25.87 -29.34
CA PHE A 4 23.47 26.01 -27.89
C PHE A 4 23.59 24.62 -27.26
N ASP A 5 24.74 24.32 -26.64
CA ASP A 5 24.93 23.11 -25.85
C ASP A 5 24.44 23.35 -24.41
N HIS A 6 23.23 22.88 -24.11
CA HIS A 6 22.64 22.99 -22.78
C HIS A 6 23.46 22.27 -21.69
N LEU A 7 24.33 21.31 -22.04
CA LEU A 7 25.22 20.63 -21.09
C LEU A 7 26.38 21.50 -20.62
N SER A 8 26.62 22.64 -21.29
CA SER A 8 27.60 23.64 -20.85
C SER A 8 27.11 24.51 -19.68
N LEU A 9 25.82 24.43 -19.34
CA LEU A 9 25.24 25.02 -18.14
C LEU A 9 25.37 24.05 -16.95
N ASP A 10 26.02 24.50 -15.90
CA ASP A 10 26.21 23.73 -14.67
C ASP A 10 25.56 24.42 -13.47
N GLY A 11 25.31 23.66 -12.39
CA GLY A 11 24.66 24.17 -11.18
C GLY A 11 25.41 25.31 -10.49
N ARG A 12 26.75 25.37 -10.60
CA ARG A 12 27.53 26.49 -10.01
C ARG A 12 27.31 27.77 -10.79
N SER A 13 27.27 27.68 -12.12
CA SER A 13 26.98 28.79 -13.02
C SER A 13 25.57 29.34 -12.81
N LEU A 14 24.57 28.47 -12.65
CA LEU A 14 23.20 28.86 -12.33
C LEU A 14 23.08 29.52 -10.94
N HIS A 15 23.76 28.95 -9.93
CA HIS A 15 23.79 29.53 -8.59
C HIS A 15 24.45 30.92 -8.58
N MET A 16 25.53 31.09 -9.34
CA MET A 16 26.20 32.38 -9.52
C MET A 16 25.25 33.44 -10.09
N LEU A 17 24.51 33.13 -11.15
CA LEU A 17 23.53 34.06 -11.75
C LEU A 17 22.48 34.47 -10.73
N LYS A 18 21.97 33.51 -9.93
CA LYS A 18 21.00 33.78 -8.86
C LYS A 18 21.56 34.75 -7.82
N LEU A 19 22.78 34.55 -7.33
CA LEU A 19 23.40 35.43 -6.34
C LEU A 19 23.67 36.85 -6.89
N ILE A 20 24.09 36.96 -8.15
CA ILE A 20 24.28 38.27 -8.79
C ILE A 20 22.94 38.97 -8.96
N HIS A 21 21.88 38.23 -9.31
CA HIS A 21 20.52 38.78 -9.42
C HIS A 21 20.01 39.29 -8.07
N GLU A 22 20.11 38.48 -7.01
CA GLU A 22 19.65 38.85 -5.66
C GLU A 22 20.41 40.06 -5.08
N HIS A 23 21.75 40.06 -5.19
CA HIS A 23 22.59 41.06 -4.54
C HIS A 23 22.99 42.24 -5.44
N ARG A 24 22.63 42.19 -6.72
CA ARG A 24 23.00 43.21 -7.73
C ARG A 24 24.51 43.52 -7.71
N SER A 25 25.35 42.51 -7.45
CA SER A 25 26.79 42.67 -7.25
C SER A 25 27.59 41.39 -7.49
N VAL A 26 28.53 41.45 -8.43
CA VAL A 26 29.51 40.38 -8.72
C VAL A 26 30.44 40.13 -7.53
N THR A 27 30.83 41.18 -6.80
CA THR A 27 31.74 41.05 -5.66
C THR A 27 31.08 40.30 -4.49
N VAL A 28 29.79 40.56 -4.22
CA VAL A 28 29.04 39.85 -3.17
C VAL A 28 28.83 38.39 -3.56
N ALA A 29 28.45 38.12 -4.82
CA ALA A 29 28.29 36.77 -5.33
C ALA A 29 29.60 35.96 -5.23
N ALA A 30 30.74 36.55 -5.64
CA ALA A 30 32.05 35.91 -5.51
C ALA A 30 32.38 35.51 -4.07
N ARG A 31 32.13 36.42 -3.12
CA ARG A 31 32.34 36.17 -1.69
C ARG A 31 31.46 35.03 -1.17
N GLN A 32 30.18 34.99 -1.53
CA GLN A 32 29.25 33.93 -1.10
C GLN A 32 29.58 32.57 -1.73
N MET A 33 30.08 32.56 -2.96
CA MET A 33 30.55 31.35 -3.62
C MET A 33 31.94 30.88 -3.15
N GLY A 34 32.64 31.65 -2.30
CA GLY A 34 33.98 31.33 -1.83
C GLY A 34 35.05 31.39 -2.92
N VAL A 35 34.84 32.16 -3.99
CA VAL A 35 35.77 32.30 -5.12
C VAL A 35 36.20 33.75 -5.29
N ASN A 36 37.25 33.98 -6.09
CA ASN A 36 37.68 35.34 -6.41
C ASN A 36 36.75 36.00 -7.46
N GLN A 37 36.78 37.33 -7.52
CA GLN A 37 35.94 38.09 -8.43
C GLN A 37 36.23 37.81 -9.91
N SER A 38 37.49 37.52 -10.27
CA SER A 38 37.87 37.19 -11.64
C SER A 38 37.22 35.89 -12.11
N THR A 39 37.08 34.88 -11.23
CA THR A 39 36.39 33.61 -11.55
C THR A 39 34.92 33.83 -11.89
N VAL A 40 34.22 34.64 -11.08
CA VAL A 40 32.81 34.99 -11.34
C VAL A 40 32.69 35.80 -12.63
N SER A 41 33.60 36.75 -12.86
CA SER A 41 33.58 37.59 -14.06
C SER A 41 33.82 36.77 -15.34
N HIS A 42 34.79 35.86 -15.33
CA HIS A 42 35.05 34.95 -16.46
C HIS A 42 33.88 34.00 -16.71
N SER A 43 33.27 33.46 -15.64
CA SER A 43 32.11 32.58 -15.76
C SER A 43 30.91 33.33 -16.33
N LEU A 44 30.68 34.58 -15.90
CA LEU A 44 29.62 35.42 -16.44
C LEU A 44 29.85 35.74 -17.92
N GLU A 45 31.08 36.06 -18.33
CA GLU A 45 31.40 36.33 -19.73
C GLU A 45 31.16 35.11 -20.63
N ARG A 46 31.52 33.92 -20.14
CA ARG A 46 31.20 32.66 -20.83
C ARG A 46 29.69 32.49 -21.00
N LEU A 47 28.90 32.73 -19.95
CA LEU A 47 27.44 32.61 -19.98
C LEU A 47 26.80 33.63 -20.93
N ARG A 48 27.35 34.85 -21.02
CA ARG A 48 26.92 35.84 -22.00
C ARG A 48 27.10 35.35 -23.43
N GLY A 49 28.26 34.77 -23.72
CA GLY A 49 28.54 34.17 -25.03
C GLY A 49 27.60 33.00 -25.35
N LEU A 50 27.35 32.13 -24.36
CA LEU A 50 26.47 30.96 -24.53
C LEU A 50 24.99 31.34 -24.73
N LEU A 51 24.49 32.30 -23.95
CA LEU A 51 23.08 32.68 -23.96
C LEU A 51 22.77 33.80 -24.96
N GLY A 52 23.80 34.40 -25.57
CA GLY A 52 23.67 35.50 -26.53
C GLY A 52 23.09 36.77 -25.91
N ASP A 53 23.25 36.97 -24.59
CA ASP A 53 22.66 38.08 -23.84
C ASP A 53 23.65 38.60 -22.79
N PRO A 54 23.74 39.92 -22.54
CA PRO A 54 24.67 40.46 -21.55
C PRO A 54 24.30 40.11 -20.09
N LEU A 55 23.08 39.62 -19.83
CA LEU A 55 22.47 39.20 -18.56
C LEU A 55 22.35 40.28 -17.48
N PHE A 56 23.41 41.07 -17.31
CA PHE A 56 23.47 42.20 -16.40
C PHE A 56 24.18 43.37 -17.08
N LEU A 57 23.54 44.53 -16.99
CA LEU A 57 24.03 45.82 -17.47
C LEU A 57 24.56 46.65 -16.31
N LYS A 58 25.54 47.51 -16.59
CA LYS A 58 26.04 48.47 -15.62
C LYS A 58 25.39 49.83 -15.86
N VAL A 59 24.52 50.26 -14.96
CA VAL A 59 23.86 51.56 -15.01
C VAL A 59 24.39 52.41 -13.86
N GLY A 60 25.29 53.35 -14.18
CA GLY A 60 26.02 54.12 -13.18
C GLY A 60 26.86 53.23 -12.26
N ARG A 61 26.52 53.22 -10.97
CA ARG A 61 27.16 52.35 -9.96
C ARG A 61 26.42 51.02 -9.73
N ALA A 62 25.23 50.85 -10.30
CA ALA A 62 24.39 49.69 -10.08
C ALA A 62 24.55 48.65 -11.20
N MET A 63 24.41 47.38 -10.83
CA MET A 63 24.27 46.27 -11.77
C MET A 63 22.79 45.91 -11.88
N VAL A 64 22.25 45.99 -13.09
CA VAL A 64 20.83 45.81 -13.38
C VAL A 64 20.65 44.60 -14.29
N PRO A 65 19.77 43.64 -13.99
CA PRO A 65 19.51 42.50 -14.86
C PRO A 65 18.92 42.97 -16.21
N THR A 66 19.14 42.20 -17.27
CA THR A 66 18.40 42.33 -18.53
C THR A 66 16.99 41.75 -18.37
N GLU A 67 16.07 42.11 -19.26
CA GLU A 67 14.74 41.50 -19.32
C GLU A 67 14.82 39.97 -19.47
N ARG A 68 15.80 39.48 -20.23
CA ARG A 68 16.06 38.04 -20.38
C ARG A 68 16.49 37.40 -19.06
N MET A 69 17.35 38.06 -18.28
CA MET A 69 17.81 37.55 -16.98
C MET A 69 16.67 37.55 -15.96
N ASP A 70 15.87 38.61 -15.91
CA ASP A 70 14.67 38.65 -15.06
C ASP A 70 13.66 37.57 -15.46
N GLY A 71 13.45 37.35 -16.76
CA GLY A 71 12.53 36.35 -17.27
C GLY A 71 12.99 34.89 -17.11
N MET A 72 14.23 34.62 -16.70
CA MET A 72 14.74 33.25 -16.50
C MET A 72 15.04 32.90 -15.02
N ILE A 73 14.94 33.86 -14.11
CA ILE A 73 15.42 33.67 -12.73
C ILE A 73 14.61 32.59 -11.97
N ASP A 74 13.31 32.46 -12.30
CA ASP A 74 12.41 31.48 -11.71
C ASP A 74 12.76 30.06 -12.18
N GLU A 75 13.00 29.86 -13.48
CA GLU A 75 13.49 28.60 -14.04
C GLU A 75 14.86 28.22 -13.47
N VAL A 76 15.79 29.18 -13.36
CA VAL A 76 17.10 28.96 -12.73
C VAL A 76 16.93 28.46 -11.29
N SER A 77 16.03 29.07 -10.53
CA SER A 77 15.71 28.67 -9.16
C SER A 77 15.10 27.27 -9.10
N HIS A 78 14.22 26.92 -10.04
CA HIS A 78 13.62 25.59 -10.17
C HIS A 78 14.65 24.50 -10.48
N VAL A 79 15.61 24.76 -11.38
CA VAL A 79 16.68 23.81 -11.71
C VAL A 79 17.60 23.60 -10.50
N LEU A 80 17.97 24.66 -9.80
CA LEU A 80 18.79 24.56 -8.59
C LEU A 80 18.10 23.79 -7.47
N ALA A 81 16.80 24.02 -7.25
CA ALA A 81 16.00 23.25 -6.29
C ALA A 81 15.93 21.76 -6.69
N SER A 82 15.79 21.47 -7.99
CA SER A 82 15.80 20.10 -8.50
C SER A 82 17.15 19.43 -8.29
N LEU A 83 18.27 20.12 -8.53
CA LEU A 83 19.61 19.61 -8.23
C LEU A 83 19.81 19.35 -6.74
N GLN A 84 19.30 20.21 -5.86
CA GLN A 84 19.34 20.02 -4.42
C GLN A 84 18.52 18.78 -3.99
N SER A 85 17.36 18.55 -4.62
CA SER A 85 16.51 17.39 -4.35
C SER A 85 17.16 16.04 -4.66
N LEU A 86 18.20 16.01 -5.51
CA LEU A 86 18.99 14.80 -5.78
C LEU A 86 19.87 14.41 -4.59
N HIS A 87 20.26 15.38 -3.75
CA HIS A 87 21.07 15.16 -2.57
C HIS A 87 20.23 14.88 -1.33
N ASP A 88 19.16 15.66 -1.14
CA ASP A 88 18.27 15.45 -0.02
C ASP A 88 17.56 14.11 -0.21
N LYS A 89 17.77 13.19 0.73
CA LYS A 89 16.79 12.13 1.06
C LYS A 89 15.54 12.84 1.57
N SER A 90 14.85 13.52 0.68
CA SER A 90 13.81 14.47 0.97
C SER A 90 12.76 13.76 1.81
N SER A 91 12.38 14.40 2.92
CA SER A 91 11.19 14.01 3.66
C SER A 91 10.04 13.96 2.66
N PHE A 92 9.37 12.81 2.57
CA PHE A 92 8.20 12.69 1.71
C PHE A 92 7.02 13.37 2.40
N ASP A 93 6.50 14.41 1.77
CA ASP A 93 5.22 15.03 2.16
C ASP A 93 4.09 14.43 1.30
N PRO A 94 3.20 13.61 1.88
CA PRO A 94 2.09 13.02 1.15
C PRO A 94 1.14 14.07 0.57
N SER A 95 0.97 15.22 1.23
CA SER A 95 0.00 16.25 0.82
C SER A 95 0.34 16.92 -0.51
N LEU A 96 1.64 16.97 -0.83
CA LEU A 96 2.19 17.52 -2.07
C LEU A 96 2.40 16.45 -3.15
N SER A 97 2.15 15.17 -2.85
CA SER A 97 2.41 14.09 -3.79
C SER A 97 1.40 14.05 -4.93
N ASN A 98 1.90 14.00 -6.16
CA ASN A 98 1.14 13.69 -7.37
C ASN A 98 1.42 12.27 -7.89
N HIS A 99 2.03 11.42 -7.06
CA HIS A 99 2.45 10.09 -7.48
C HIS A 99 1.24 9.18 -7.73
N ARG A 100 1.37 8.26 -8.70
CA ARG A 100 0.39 7.19 -8.91
C ARG A 100 0.84 5.94 -8.19
N PHE A 101 0.21 5.63 -7.06
CA PHE A 101 0.47 4.41 -6.31
C PHE A 101 -0.21 3.22 -6.98
N ALA A 102 0.55 2.16 -7.22
CA ALA A 102 0.05 0.96 -7.88
C ALA A 102 0.02 -0.25 -6.94
N VAL A 103 -1.14 -0.89 -6.83
CA VAL A 103 -1.37 -2.07 -5.97
C VAL A 103 -1.76 -3.27 -6.84
N MET A 104 -1.07 -4.39 -6.67
CA MET A 104 -1.41 -5.68 -7.26
C MET A 104 -2.10 -6.54 -6.20
N GLY A 105 -3.16 -7.26 -6.57
CA GLY A 105 -3.89 -8.17 -5.69
C GLY A 105 -5.00 -8.88 -6.45
N ASN A 106 -5.51 -10.00 -5.94
CA ASN A 106 -6.72 -10.62 -6.48
C ASN A 106 -7.96 -9.93 -5.91
N ASP A 107 -9.13 -10.41 -6.32
CA ASP A 107 -10.41 -9.88 -5.92
C ASP A 107 -10.61 -9.86 -4.40
N PHE A 108 -10.13 -10.86 -3.65
CA PHE A 108 -10.11 -10.80 -2.18
C PHE A 108 -9.36 -9.57 -1.68
N GLU A 109 -8.14 -9.32 -2.17
CA GLU A 109 -7.35 -8.18 -1.70
C GLU A 109 -7.94 -6.84 -2.15
N HIS A 110 -8.58 -6.82 -3.32
CA HIS A 110 -9.30 -5.64 -3.79
C HIS A 110 -10.50 -5.36 -2.90
N ASP A 111 -11.33 -6.35 -2.59
CA ASP A 111 -12.50 -6.16 -1.75
C ASP A 111 -12.14 -5.77 -0.30
N MET A 112 -11.08 -6.38 0.25
CA MET A 112 -10.71 -6.19 1.66
C MET A 112 -9.89 -4.92 1.92
N PHE A 113 -8.86 -4.65 1.11
CA PHE A 113 -7.88 -3.61 1.44
C PHE A 113 -8.09 -2.34 0.64
N VAL A 114 -8.40 -2.45 -0.67
CA VAL A 114 -8.34 -1.32 -1.60
C VAL A 114 -9.31 -0.18 -1.24
N PRO A 115 -10.58 -0.41 -0.83
CA PRO A 115 -11.48 0.67 -0.42
C PRO A 115 -10.90 1.53 0.71
N SER A 116 -10.40 0.90 1.77
CA SER A 116 -9.82 1.57 2.94
C SER A 116 -8.47 2.22 2.63
N ILE A 117 -7.63 1.58 1.80
CA ILE A 117 -6.40 2.19 1.28
C ILE A 117 -6.72 3.45 0.48
N TYR A 118 -7.71 3.39 -0.42
CA TYR A 118 -8.10 4.52 -1.25
C TYR A 118 -8.62 5.68 -0.41
N GLN A 119 -9.44 5.40 0.60
CA GLN A 119 -9.96 6.43 1.51
C GLN A 119 -8.80 7.12 2.26
N ALA A 120 -7.92 6.34 2.90
CA ALA A 120 -6.77 6.89 3.61
C ALA A 120 -5.81 7.67 2.68
N LEU A 121 -5.63 7.20 1.45
CA LEU A 121 -4.84 7.87 0.42
C LEU A 121 -5.45 9.24 0.07
N ARG A 122 -6.77 9.32 -0.12
CA ARG A 122 -7.47 10.58 -0.44
C ARG A 122 -7.38 11.60 0.68
N GLU A 123 -7.40 11.14 1.94
CA GLU A 123 -7.30 12.01 3.12
C GLU A 123 -5.88 12.56 3.30
N GLN A 124 -4.85 11.74 3.11
CA GLN A 124 -3.45 12.11 3.39
C GLN A 124 -2.70 12.68 2.18
N ALA A 125 -3.04 12.24 0.96
CA ALA A 125 -2.38 12.62 -0.29
C ALA A 125 -3.42 12.96 -1.37
N PRO A 126 -4.12 14.10 -1.27
CA PRO A 126 -5.30 14.42 -2.08
C PRO A 126 -5.02 14.53 -3.59
N ASN A 127 -3.77 14.82 -3.98
CA ASN A 127 -3.32 14.95 -5.36
C ASN A 127 -2.73 13.65 -5.94
N ALA A 128 -2.55 12.62 -5.11
CA ALA A 128 -2.07 11.33 -5.55
C ALA A 128 -3.19 10.55 -6.24
N THR A 129 -2.79 9.61 -7.10
CA THR A 129 -3.73 8.70 -7.77
C THR A 129 -3.41 7.26 -7.40
N MET A 130 -4.38 6.36 -7.55
CA MET A 130 -4.19 4.94 -7.32
C MET A 130 -4.58 4.14 -8.55
N ARG A 131 -3.80 3.10 -8.85
CA ARG A 131 -4.11 2.10 -9.86
C ARG A 131 -4.07 0.72 -9.22
N THR A 132 -5.06 -0.11 -9.49
CA THR A 132 -5.02 -1.51 -9.08
C THR A 132 -4.86 -2.44 -10.27
N HIS A 133 -4.27 -3.60 -10.01
CA HIS A 133 -4.02 -4.66 -10.96
C HIS A 133 -4.42 -6.00 -10.35
N VAL A 134 -4.82 -6.94 -11.20
CA VAL A 134 -5.13 -8.32 -10.83
C VAL A 134 -4.04 -9.23 -11.38
N PHE A 135 -3.69 -10.28 -10.63
CA PHE A 135 -2.76 -11.29 -11.12
C PHE A 135 -3.41 -12.06 -12.27
N GLN A 136 -2.74 -12.10 -13.43
CA GLN A 136 -3.16 -13.00 -14.53
C GLN A 136 -2.63 -14.40 -14.32
N GLU A 137 -1.35 -14.47 -13.92
CA GLU A 137 -0.69 -15.64 -13.35
C GLU A 137 -0.03 -15.16 -12.05
N PHE A 138 0.15 -16.05 -11.06
CA PHE A 138 0.80 -15.68 -9.81
C PHE A 138 2.29 -15.39 -10.05
N SER A 139 2.61 -14.15 -10.43
CA SER A 139 3.96 -13.64 -10.63
C SER A 139 4.16 -12.29 -9.96
N LEU A 140 5.33 -12.13 -9.34
CA LEU A 140 5.79 -10.89 -8.71
C LEU A 140 6.67 -10.05 -9.64
N ASP A 141 6.82 -10.42 -10.92
CA ASP A 141 7.63 -9.67 -11.88
C ASP A 141 7.08 -8.25 -12.13
N CYS A 142 5.78 -8.04 -11.92
CA CYS A 142 5.16 -6.71 -11.91
C CYS A 142 5.85 -5.73 -10.93
N LEU A 143 6.40 -6.23 -9.81
CA LEU A 143 7.15 -5.42 -8.84
C LEU A 143 8.56 -5.11 -9.33
N LYS A 144 9.18 -6.04 -10.06
CA LYS A 144 10.53 -5.86 -10.67
C LYS A 144 10.47 -4.89 -11.84
N GLU A 145 9.41 -4.94 -12.62
CA GLU A 145 9.20 -4.06 -13.77
C GLU A 145 8.66 -2.67 -13.36
N GLY A 146 8.26 -2.51 -12.09
CA GLY A 146 7.72 -1.25 -11.58
C GLY A 146 6.28 -0.98 -12.05
N MET A 147 5.56 -2.01 -12.48
CA MET A 147 4.12 -1.92 -12.78
C MET A 147 3.28 -1.75 -11.51
N ALA A 148 3.75 -2.30 -10.38
CA ALA A 148 3.15 -2.13 -9.06
C ALA A 148 4.19 -1.65 -8.04
N ASP A 149 3.77 -0.81 -7.08
CA ASP A 149 4.58 -0.48 -5.90
C ASP A 149 4.50 -1.63 -4.89
N ILE A 150 3.29 -2.14 -4.66
CA ILE A 150 3.00 -3.18 -3.66
C ILE A 150 2.15 -4.26 -4.30
N ALA A 151 2.43 -5.52 -3.95
CA ALA A 151 1.53 -6.63 -4.13
C ALA A 151 0.96 -7.08 -2.77
N LEU A 152 -0.34 -7.35 -2.73
CA LEU A 152 -1.05 -7.96 -1.61
C LEU A 152 -1.45 -9.36 -2.07
N CYS A 153 -0.96 -10.38 -1.37
CA CYS A 153 -1.27 -11.75 -1.71
C CYS A 153 -0.91 -12.73 -0.57
N PRO A 154 -1.49 -13.93 -0.58
CA PRO A 154 -0.90 -15.04 0.15
C PRO A 154 0.45 -15.40 -0.47
N LEU A 155 1.45 -15.68 0.36
CA LEU A 155 2.79 -16.03 -0.08
C LEU A 155 3.30 -17.19 0.77
N LYS A 156 3.54 -18.34 0.14
CA LYS A 156 4.03 -19.53 0.82
C LYS A 156 5.38 -19.95 0.22
N ASP A 157 6.36 -20.17 1.07
CA ASP A 157 7.68 -20.70 0.73
C ASP A 157 8.38 -19.97 -0.44
N TYR A 158 8.12 -18.66 -0.60
CA TYR A 158 8.70 -17.85 -1.66
C TYR A 158 9.98 -17.15 -1.18
N GLU A 159 11.12 -17.55 -1.73
CA GLU A 159 12.41 -16.92 -1.48
C GLU A 159 12.95 -16.27 -2.74
N SER A 160 13.16 -14.95 -2.71
CA SER A 160 13.96 -14.26 -3.73
C SER A 160 14.77 -13.12 -3.11
N PRO A 161 16.00 -12.85 -3.61
CA PRO A 161 16.89 -11.85 -3.02
C PRO A 161 16.43 -10.40 -3.29
N ASP A 162 15.57 -10.20 -4.28
CA ASP A 162 15.09 -8.92 -4.77
C ASP A 162 13.67 -8.57 -4.31
N ILE A 163 13.00 -9.48 -3.60
CA ILE A 163 11.67 -9.29 -3.04
C ILE A 163 11.74 -9.18 -1.50
N VAL A 164 10.92 -8.29 -0.95
CA VAL A 164 10.69 -8.18 0.48
C VAL A 164 9.22 -8.40 0.74
N ALA A 165 8.91 -9.26 1.70
CA ALA A 165 7.56 -9.54 2.16
C ALA A 165 7.42 -9.22 3.64
N THR A 166 6.22 -8.83 4.06
CA THR A 166 5.86 -8.69 5.47
C THR A 166 4.42 -9.12 5.64
N THR A 167 4.16 -10.04 6.58
CA THR A 167 2.79 -10.43 6.94
C THR A 167 2.04 -9.22 7.46
N ILE A 168 0.87 -8.95 6.88
CA ILE A 168 0.00 -7.83 7.29
C ILE A 168 -1.26 -8.32 7.99
N THR A 169 -1.71 -9.53 7.70
CA THR A 169 -2.85 -10.13 8.37
C THR A 169 -2.88 -11.64 8.11
N THR A 170 -3.66 -12.35 8.92
CA THR A 170 -3.95 -13.77 8.77
C THR A 170 -5.46 -13.93 8.69
N ASP A 171 -5.94 -14.86 7.86
CA ASP A 171 -7.33 -15.25 7.78
C ASP A 171 -7.46 -16.78 7.79
N ARG A 172 -8.68 -17.28 7.97
CA ARG A 172 -9.03 -18.69 7.85
C ARG A 172 -10.06 -18.88 6.75
N MET A 173 -10.13 -20.09 6.21
CA MET A 173 -11.17 -20.47 5.28
C MET A 173 -12.42 -20.88 6.06
N VAL A 174 -13.60 -20.52 5.54
CA VAL A 174 -14.92 -20.98 6.02
C VAL A 174 -15.75 -21.41 4.83
N THR A 175 -16.76 -22.24 5.07
CA THR A 175 -17.70 -22.66 4.02
C THR A 175 -18.96 -21.83 4.10
N PHE A 176 -19.18 -21.02 3.07
CA PHE A 176 -20.39 -20.23 2.86
C PHE A 176 -21.49 -21.06 2.19
N TYR A 177 -22.74 -20.78 2.56
CA TYR A 177 -23.94 -21.38 1.97
C TYR A 177 -25.12 -20.42 2.06
N ASP A 178 -26.08 -20.56 1.14
CA ASP A 178 -27.33 -19.80 1.20
C ASP A 178 -28.31 -20.50 2.16
N PRO A 179 -28.64 -19.90 3.33
CA PRO A 179 -29.49 -20.54 4.33
C PRO A 179 -30.95 -20.70 3.88
N THR A 180 -31.36 -20.04 2.79
CA THR A 180 -32.70 -20.20 2.20
C THR A 180 -32.80 -21.44 1.32
N MET A 181 -31.65 -22.02 0.92
CA MET A 181 -31.57 -23.13 -0.01
C MET A 181 -31.07 -24.43 0.63
N ARG A 182 -30.25 -24.34 1.68
CA ARG A 182 -29.72 -25.50 2.40
C ARG A 182 -29.32 -25.20 3.83
N GLU A 183 -29.20 -26.26 4.64
CA GLU A 183 -28.52 -26.21 5.93
C GLU A 183 -27.00 -26.34 5.77
N ALA A 184 -26.26 -25.96 6.82
CA ALA A 184 -24.83 -26.18 6.91
C ALA A 184 -24.49 -27.69 6.83
N PRO A 185 -23.42 -28.08 6.12
CA PRO A 185 -22.94 -29.47 6.15
C PRO A 185 -22.51 -29.84 7.57
N LYS A 186 -22.94 -31.01 8.05
CA LYS A 186 -22.69 -31.46 9.43
C LYS A 186 -21.33 -32.11 9.62
N ASP A 187 -20.81 -32.71 8.56
CA ASP A 187 -19.54 -33.42 8.57
C ASP A 187 -18.84 -33.32 7.20
N VAL A 188 -17.66 -33.95 7.11
CA VAL A 188 -16.83 -33.93 5.91
C VAL A 188 -17.48 -34.67 4.72
N HIS A 189 -18.34 -35.65 4.98
CA HIS A 189 -19.03 -36.41 3.93
C HIS A 189 -20.14 -35.57 3.29
N GLU A 190 -21.01 -34.95 4.10
CA GLU A 190 -22.03 -34.02 3.60
C GLU A 190 -21.40 -32.81 2.89
N TYR A 191 -20.23 -32.37 3.33
CA TYR A 191 -19.46 -31.33 2.65
C TYR A 191 -18.93 -31.82 1.29
N ALA A 192 -18.31 -32.99 1.21
CA ALA A 192 -17.77 -33.53 -0.03
C ALA A 192 -18.86 -33.80 -1.08
N ASP A 193 -20.02 -34.32 -0.65
CA ASP A 193 -21.15 -34.62 -1.53
C ASP A 193 -21.87 -33.37 -2.07
N GLY A 194 -21.66 -32.20 -1.47
CA GLY A 194 -22.27 -30.94 -1.92
C GLY A 194 -21.74 -30.44 -3.27
N HIS A 195 -22.52 -29.60 -3.95
CA HIS A 195 -22.06 -28.86 -5.13
C HIS A 195 -21.13 -27.71 -4.72
N HIS A 196 -19.90 -27.68 -5.21
CA HIS A 196 -18.93 -26.63 -4.87
C HIS A 196 -18.75 -25.62 -5.99
N GLY A 197 -18.66 -24.35 -5.59
CA GLY A 197 -18.11 -23.25 -6.38
C GLY A 197 -16.70 -22.92 -5.90
N ILE A 198 -15.73 -22.88 -6.82
CA ILE A 198 -14.33 -22.60 -6.49
C ILE A 198 -13.79 -21.41 -7.27
N LEU A 199 -12.77 -20.77 -6.69
CA LEU A 199 -11.93 -19.79 -7.39
C LEU A 199 -10.83 -20.54 -8.15
N ALA A 200 -10.78 -20.37 -9.47
CA ALA A 200 -9.71 -20.88 -10.32
C ALA A 200 -8.70 -19.76 -10.62
N LEU A 201 -7.57 -19.78 -9.91
CA LEU A 201 -6.47 -18.81 -10.09
C LEU A 201 -5.48 -19.21 -11.21
N SER A 202 -5.57 -20.45 -11.70
CA SER A 202 -4.71 -21.01 -12.73
C SER A 202 -5.45 -22.08 -13.51
N ASN A 203 -4.80 -22.66 -14.53
CA ASN A 203 -5.34 -23.80 -15.26
C ASN A 203 -5.41 -25.08 -14.40
N ASP A 204 -4.66 -25.15 -13.28
CA ASP A 204 -4.85 -26.19 -12.27
C ASP A 204 -5.92 -25.73 -11.26
N GLU A 205 -7.01 -26.47 -11.24
CA GLU A 205 -8.17 -26.26 -10.35
C GLU A 205 -8.00 -26.98 -9.00
N THR A 206 -6.90 -27.72 -8.81
CA THR A 206 -6.60 -28.40 -7.54
C THR A 206 -6.26 -27.39 -6.46
N THR A 207 -7.11 -27.31 -5.43
CA THR A 207 -6.87 -26.47 -4.27
C THR A 207 -6.27 -27.24 -3.09
N ALA A 208 -5.81 -26.51 -2.05
CA ALA A 208 -5.38 -27.11 -0.80
C ALA A 208 -6.48 -27.95 -0.11
N ILE A 209 -7.75 -27.60 -0.33
CA ILE A 209 -8.92 -28.35 0.15
C ILE A 209 -8.97 -29.71 -0.53
N ASP A 210 -8.82 -29.75 -1.87
CA ASP A 210 -8.87 -31.00 -2.64
C ASP A 210 -7.72 -31.94 -2.25
N ILE A 211 -6.52 -31.40 -2.04
CA ILE A 211 -5.38 -32.17 -1.54
C ILE A 211 -5.67 -32.75 -0.14
N THR A 212 -6.36 -32.01 0.71
CA THR A 212 -6.66 -32.43 2.09
C THR A 212 -7.76 -33.49 2.11
N LEU A 213 -8.85 -33.31 1.34
CA LEU A 213 -9.91 -34.31 1.17
C LEU A 213 -9.36 -35.63 0.62
N ARG A 214 -8.48 -35.58 -0.39
CA ARG A 214 -7.89 -36.80 -0.97
C ARG A 214 -7.05 -37.59 0.03
N LYS A 215 -6.39 -36.93 1.00
CA LYS A 215 -5.66 -37.63 2.09
C LYS A 215 -6.60 -38.42 3.00
N GLU A 216 -7.86 -38.00 3.09
CA GLU A 216 -8.93 -38.69 3.82
C GLU A 216 -9.74 -39.64 2.92
N GLY A 217 -9.34 -39.83 1.65
CA GLY A 217 -10.03 -40.70 0.70
C GLY A 217 -11.33 -40.12 0.13
N LEU A 218 -11.52 -38.81 0.24
CA LEU A 218 -12.71 -38.10 -0.23
C LEU A 218 -12.39 -37.21 -1.43
N GLU A 219 -13.39 -37.02 -2.28
CA GLU A 219 -13.36 -36.07 -3.39
C GLU A 219 -14.65 -35.26 -3.35
N ARG A 220 -14.55 -33.93 -3.52
CA ARG A 220 -15.73 -33.07 -3.56
C ARG A 220 -16.23 -32.85 -4.97
N HIS A 221 -17.52 -32.62 -5.13
CA HIS A 221 -18.08 -32.31 -6.44
C HIS A 221 -17.97 -30.82 -6.80
N VAL A 222 -16.93 -30.46 -7.54
CA VAL A 222 -16.78 -29.10 -8.10
C VAL A 222 -17.72 -28.94 -9.29
N SER A 223 -18.76 -28.13 -9.10
CA SER A 223 -19.81 -27.87 -10.09
C SER A 223 -19.61 -26.56 -10.84
N TYR A 224 -18.82 -25.64 -10.28
CA TYR A 224 -18.53 -24.34 -10.87
C TYR A 224 -17.11 -23.87 -10.54
N CYS A 225 -16.36 -23.51 -11.58
CA CYS A 225 -15.04 -22.88 -11.47
C CYS A 225 -15.16 -21.42 -11.95
N ALA A 226 -14.77 -20.47 -11.11
CA ALA A 226 -15.00 -19.06 -11.35
C ALA A 226 -13.68 -18.26 -11.34
N PRO A 227 -13.62 -17.11 -12.06
CA PRO A 227 -12.44 -16.25 -12.06
C PRO A 227 -12.34 -15.33 -10.84
N SER A 228 -13.38 -15.29 -9.98
CA SER A 228 -13.43 -14.46 -8.78
C SER A 228 -14.42 -15.04 -7.75
N PHE A 229 -14.19 -14.81 -6.47
CA PHE A 229 -15.13 -15.01 -5.38
C PHE A 229 -16.44 -14.24 -5.60
N GLY A 230 -16.40 -13.06 -6.20
CA GLY A 230 -17.61 -12.33 -6.59
C GLY A 230 -18.48 -13.13 -7.58
N SER A 231 -17.85 -13.78 -8.56
CA SER A 231 -18.54 -14.69 -9.48
C SER A 231 -19.10 -15.93 -8.76
N VAL A 232 -18.32 -16.54 -7.84
CA VAL A 232 -18.81 -17.65 -7.01
C VAL A 232 -20.03 -17.23 -6.19
N ALA A 233 -19.96 -16.11 -5.47
CA ALA A 233 -21.05 -15.62 -4.64
C ALA A 233 -22.32 -15.33 -5.45
N ASN A 234 -22.18 -14.83 -6.68
CA ASN A 234 -23.33 -14.55 -7.54
C ASN A 234 -24.02 -15.82 -8.05
N VAL A 235 -23.28 -16.88 -8.35
CA VAL A 235 -23.85 -18.17 -8.76
C VAL A 235 -24.39 -18.93 -7.56
N ALA A 236 -23.71 -18.87 -6.41
CA ALA A 236 -24.12 -19.59 -5.21
C ALA A 236 -25.46 -19.07 -4.64
N ARG A 237 -25.75 -17.77 -4.82
CA ARG A 237 -26.97 -17.13 -4.31
C ARG A 237 -28.22 -17.76 -4.93
N GLY A 238 -29.13 -18.26 -4.09
CA GLY A 238 -30.33 -18.96 -4.53
C GLY A 238 -30.07 -20.37 -5.07
N THR A 239 -28.93 -20.99 -4.73
CA THR A 239 -28.60 -22.39 -5.06
C THR A 239 -28.18 -23.16 -3.79
N ASP A 240 -28.06 -24.49 -3.90
CA ASP A 240 -27.51 -25.35 -2.85
C ASP A 240 -25.96 -25.40 -2.85
N MET A 241 -25.30 -24.51 -3.60
CA MET A 241 -23.85 -24.49 -3.74
C MET A 241 -23.14 -24.10 -2.43
N LEU A 242 -22.07 -24.82 -2.12
CA LEU A 242 -21.09 -24.47 -1.10
C LEU A 242 -19.93 -23.69 -1.72
N ALA A 243 -19.45 -22.68 -1.00
CA ALA A 243 -18.28 -21.91 -1.40
C ALA A 243 -17.31 -21.81 -0.22
N THR A 244 -16.14 -22.44 -0.31
CA THR A 244 -15.10 -22.31 0.72
C THR A 244 -14.15 -21.18 0.37
N ALA A 245 -14.16 -20.12 1.17
CA ALA A 245 -13.44 -18.89 0.89
C ALA A 245 -12.92 -18.24 2.19
N PRO A 246 -12.03 -17.23 2.12
CA PRO A 246 -11.56 -16.51 3.30
C PRO A 246 -12.72 -15.91 4.11
N SER A 247 -12.66 -16.02 5.44
CA SER A 247 -13.77 -15.68 6.33
C SER A 247 -14.20 -14.22 6.23
N ARG A 248 -13.27 -13.31 5.93
CA ARG A 248 -13.59 -11.88 5.82
C ARG A 248 -14.47 -11.51 4.62
N LEU A 249 -14.63 -12.38 3.64
CA LEU A 249 -15.59 -12.13 2.55
C LEU A 249 -17.05 -12.15 3.02
N ALA A 250 -17.31 -12.62 4.25
CA ALA A 250 -18.58 -12.43 4.96
C ALA A 250 -18.95 -10.94 5.16
N TYR A 251 -18.00 -10.02 5.00
CA TYR A 251 -18.24 -8.58 5.09
C TYR A 251 -18.42 -7.91 3.72
N THR A 252 -18.25 -8.64 2.61
CA THR A 252 -18.38 -8.12 1.24
C THR A 252 -19.31 -8.99 0.40
N VAL A 253 -18.77 -9.80 -0.53
CA VAL A 253 -19.55 -10.51 -1.55
C VAL A 253 -20.43 -11.61 -0.97
N PHE A 254 -20.06 -12.18 0.18
CA PHE A 254 -20.82 -13.20 0.91
C PHE A 254 -21.60 -12.63 2.11
N ARG A 255 -21.85 -11.31 2.17
CA ARG A 255 -22.53 -10.65 3.30
C ARG A 255 -23.93 -11.18 3.67
N ASP A 256 -24.62 -11.77 2.70
CA ASP A 256 -25.98 -12.29 2.85
C ASP A 256 -26.00 -13.84 2.94
N PHE A 257 -24.83 -14.47 3.09
CA PHE A 257 -24.66 -15.91 3.27
C PHE A 257 -24.39 -16.23 4.73
N ASP A 258 -24.84 -17.41 5.17
CA ASP A 258 -24.37 -18.01 6.40
C ASP A 258 -23.09 -18.81 6.15
N TRP A 259 -22.32 -19.08 7.20
CA TRP A 259 -21.08 -19.84 7.09
C TRP A 259 -20.86 -20.77 8.28
N VAL A 260 -20.08 -21.82 8.04
CA VAL A 260 -19.63 -22.79 9.04
C VAL A 260 -18.12 -23.02 8.90
N GLU A 261 -17.47 -23.51 9.96
CA GLU A 261 -16.10 -24.01 9.85
C GLU A 261 -16.01 -25.07 8.75
N VAL A 262 -14.89 -25.07 8.02
CA VAL A 262 -14.65 -26.14 7.04
C VAL A 262 -14.46 -27.45 7.81
N PRO A 263 -15.18 -28.54 7.47
CA PRO A 263 -15.10 -29.80 8.22
C PRO A 263 -13.83 -30.62 7.91
N ILE A 264 -12.71 -29.93 7.64
CA ILE A 264 -11.36 -30.50 7.48
C ILE A 264 -10.35 -29.54 8.12
N ALA A 265 -9.22 -30.08 8.59
CA ALA A 265 -8.17 -29.27 9.20
C ALA A 265 -7.40 -28.47 8.13
N LEU A 266 -7.60 -27.15 8.10
CA LEU A 266 -6.86 -26.23 7.24
C LEU A 266 -5.97 -25.31 8.06
N THR A 267 -4.74 -25.09 7.59
CA THR A 267 -3.86 -24.06 8.15
C THR A 267 -4.41 -22.67 7.81
N PRO A 268 -4.43 -21.72 8.77
CA PRO A 268 -4.70 -20.32 8.46
C PRO A 268 -3.79 -19.78 7.36
N MET A 269 -4.31 -18.85 6.57
CA MET A 269 -3.62 -18.24 5.45
C MET A 269 -3.08 -16.87 5.83
N ASP A 270 -1.77 -16.71 5.74
CA ASP A 270 -1.11 -15.43 5.91
C ASP A 270 -1.16 -14.63 4.60
N PHE A 271 -1.55 -13.37 4.72
CA PHE A 271 -1.49 -12.39 3.64
C PHE A 271 -0.33 -11.45 3.89
N HIS A 272 0.43 -11.22 2.83
CA HIS A 272 1.64 -10.43 2.86
C HIS A 272 1.50 -9.18 2.02
N MET A 273 2.15 -8.12 2.50
CA MET A 273 2.52 -6.97 1.70
C MET A 273 3.91 -7.22 1.12
N VAL A 274 4.01 -7.19 -0.20
CA VAL A 274 5.22 -7.57 -0.95
C VAL A 274 5.68 -6.42 -1.82
N TRP A 275 6.98 -6.15 -1.86
CA TRP A 275 7.56 -5.09 -2.70
C TRP A 275 8.99 -5.42 -3.10
N HIS A 276 9.49 -4.75 -4.15
CA HIS A 276 10.87 -4.92 -4.61
C HIS A 276 11.89 -4.20 -3.71
N VAL A 277 13.05 -4.81 -3.44
CA VAL A 277 14.12 -4.26 -2.55
C VAL A 277 14.55 -2.83 -2.90
N ARG A 278 14.52 -2.45 -4.19
CA ARG A 278 14.77 -1.07 -4.69
C ARG A 278 14.01 0.01 -3.92
N ASN A 279 12.80 -0.31 -3.45
CA ASN A 279 11.92 0.62 -2.75
C ASN A 279 12.09 0.59 -1.22
N ARG A 280 13.03 -0.20 -0.68
CA ARG A 280 13.26 -0.35 0.77
C ARG A 280 13.48 0.99 1.46
N HIS A 281 14.33 1.83 0.88
CA HIS A 281 14.73 3.11 1.48
C HIS A 281 13.96 4.33 0.96
N SER A 282 13.04 4.16 0.00
CA SER A 282 12.21 5.24 -0.52
C SER A 282 11.28 5.79 0.58
N PRO A 283 11.36 7.09 0.94
CA PRO A 283 10.46 7.68 1.94
C PRO A 283 8.99 7.63 1.51
N ARG A 284 8.70 7.93 0.23
CA ARG A 284 7.36 7.78 -0.38
C ARG A 284 6.80 6.38 -0.19
N HIS A 285 7.59 5.37 -0.57
CA HIS A 285 7.13 4.00 -0.52
C HIS A 285 7.04 3.49 0.93
N ARG A 286 7.91 3.96 1.83
CA ARG A 286 7.80 3.67 3.26
C ARG A 286 6.49 4.20 3.81
N TRP A 287 6.16 5.46 3.54
CA TRP A 287 4.88 6.04 3.94
C TRP A 287 3.70 5.20 3.42
N PHE A 288 3.71 4.84 2.14
CA PHE A 288 2.62 4.03 1.57
C PHE A 288 2.50 2.64 2.22
N ARG A 289 3.64 1.97 2.51
CA ARG A 289 3.64 0.70 3.26
C ARG A 289 3.05 0.85 4.66
N GLU A 290 3.35 1.94 5.37
CA GLU A 290 2.79 2.17 6.70
C GLU A 290 1.28 2.47 6.64
N LEU A 291 0.81 3.20 5.62
CA LEU A 291 -0.62 3.39 5.34
C LEU A 291 -1.33 2.05 5.12
N VAL A 292 -0.78 1.18 4.27
CA VAL A 292 -1.33 -0.16 4.00
C VAL A 292 -1.34 -1.03 5.25
N LYS A 293 -0.27 -0.99 6.06
CA LYS A 293 -0.22 -1.70 7.35
C LYS A 293 -1.28 -1.21 8.33
N GLN A 294 -1.55 0.09 8.37
CA GLN A 294 -2.58 0.63 9.25
C GLN A 294 -3.96 0.12 8.82
N VAL A 295 -4.27 0.19 7.52
CA VAL A 295 -5.51 -0.38 6.97
C VAL A 295 -5.66 -1.87 7.30
N ALA A 296 -4.58 -2.64 7.18
CA ALA A 296 -4.61 -4.07 7.46
C ALA A 296 -4.94 -4.40 8.94
N LYS A 297 -4.54 -3.53 9.89
CA LYS A 297 -4.88 -3.67 11.31
C LYS A 297 -6.36 -3.38 11.60
N ASP A 298 -6.96 -2.50 10.81
CA ASP A 298 -8.33 -2.03 11.00
C ASP A 298 -9.35 -2.91 10.24
N LEU A 299 -8.89 -3.98 9.58
CA LEU A 299 -9.78 -4.93 8.92
C LEU A 299 -10.74 -5.60 9.92
N PRO A 300 -11.97 -5.92 9.50
CA PRO A 300 -12.92 -6.62 10.34
C PRO A 300 -12.33 -7.90 10.94
N CYS A 301 -12.61 -8.14 12.23
CA CYS A 301 -12.22 -9.36 12.89
C CYS A 301 -13.01 -10.55 12.31
N CYS A 302 -12.37 -11.70 12.21
CA CYS A 302 -12.91 -12.96 11.67
C CYS A 302 -13.98 -13.63 12.56
N TYR A 303 -14.57 -12.89 13.50
CA TYR A 303 -15.41 -13.44 14.57
C TYR A 303 -16.71 -12.65 14.73
N LYS A 304 -17.72 -12.99 13.92
CA LYS A 304 -19.09 -13.00 14.42
C LYS A 304 -19.33 -14.39 14.97
N GLN A 305 -19.66 -14.51 16.26
CA GLN A 305 -20.03 -15.79 16.86
C GLN A 305 -21.13 -16.45 16.01
N PRO A 306 -21.16 -17.78 15.90
CA PRO A 306 -22.29 -18.47 15.31
C PRO A 306 -23.54 -18.01 16.03
N VAL A 307 -24.61 -17.73 15.28
CA VAL A 307 -25.95 -17.59 15.85
C VAL A 307 -26.24 -18.93 16.53
N THR A 308 -26.07 -19.01 17.84
CA THR A 308 -26.53 -20.16 18.61
C THR A 308 -28.02 -20.25 18.36
N GLN A 309 -28.47 -21.39 17.83
CA GLN A 309 -29.88 -21.69 17.69
C GLN A 309 -30.56 -21.49 19.06
N SER A 310 -31.22 -20.35 19.25
CA SER A 310 -32.03 -20.10 20.43
C SER A 310 -33.29 -20.95 20.30
N GLY A 311 -33.23 -22.15 20.86
CA GLY A 311 -34.33 -23.10 20.91
C GLY A 311 -34.39 -23.79 22.27
N LYS A 312 -35.10 -23.14 23.20
CA LYS A 312 -35.71 -23.70 24.42
C LYS A 312 -34.75 -24.29 25.47
N ASP A 313 -34.54 -23.53 26.54
CA ASP A 313 -35.11 -23.94 27.84
C ASP A 313 -35.18 -22.76 28.80
N GLY A 314 -36.40 -22.44 29.20
CA GLY A 314 -36.67 -21.49 30.26
C GLY A 314 -36.31 -22.12 31.61
N ARG A 315 -35.53 -21.39 32.41
CA ARG A 315 -35.75 -21.32 33.86
C ARG A 315 -35.15 -20.04 34.41
N ALA A 316 -36.06 -19.21 34.90
CA ALA A 316 -35.77 -18.06 35.74
C ALA A 316 -35.16 -18.50 37.07
N CYS A 317 -34.13 -17.78 37.50
CA CYS A 317 -33.68 -17.57 38.88
C CYS A 317 -32.60 -16.49 38.75
N GLY A 318 -32.62 -15.33 39.37
CA GLY A 318 -33.28 -14.85 40.58
C GLY A 318 -32.30 -13.79 41.09
N ALA A 319 -32.70 -12.52 41.06
CA ALA A 319 -31.87 -11.41 41.48
C ALA A 319 -31.70 -11.42 43.00
N GLU A 320 -30.47 -11.42 43.49
CA GLU A 320 -30.18 -11.00 44.86
C GLU A 320 -29.02 -9.99 44.88
N THR A 321 -29.38 -8.82 45.38
CA THR A 321 -28.55 -7.68 45.76
C THR A 321 -27.67 -8.02 46.98
N GLY A 322 -26.41 -7.60 46.96
CA GLY A 322 -25.51 -7.73 48.11
C GLY A 322 -24.44 -6.64 48.15
N ASN A 323 -24.81 -5.48 48.69
CA ASN A 323 -23.91 -4.40 49.10
C ASN A 323 -22.99 -4.88 50.23
N GLY A 324 -21.69 -4.56 50.18
CA GLY A 324 -20.79 -4.81 51.31
C GLY A 324 -19.31 -4.50 51.07
N SER A 325 -18.94 -3.22 51.06
CA SER A 325 -17.63 -2.76 51.57
C SER A 325 -17.86 -2.28 53.02
N PRO A 326 -16.92 -2.35 53.98
CA PRO A 326 -15.61 -1.67 53.85
C PRO A 326 -14.40 -2.26 54.62
N SER A 327 -13.24 -1.68 54.30
CA SER A 327 -12.23 -1.14 55.24
C SER A 327 -10.80 -1.68 55.12
N MET A 328 -9.92 -0.67 55.14
CA MET A 328 -8.48 -0.69 55.08
C MET A 328 -7.81 -1.47 56.22
N SER A 329 -6.71 -2.15 55.91
CA SER A 329 -5.51 -2.06 56.74
C SER A 329 -4.28 -2.21 55.86
N GLY A 330 -3.38 -1.23 55.94
CA GLY A 330 -2.15 -1.21 55.16
C GLY A 330 -1.09 -2.14 55.73
N LYS A 331 -0.13 -2.51 54.88
CA LYS A 331 1.26 -2.73 55.27
C LYS A 331 2.17 -2.57 54.05
N SER A 332 3.07 -1.60 54.20
CA SER A 332 4.25 -1.32 53.40
C SER A 332 5.23 -2.51 53.41
N ALA A 333 5.86 -2.83 52.28
CA ALA A 333 7.28 -3.18 52.20
C ALA A 333 7.80 -3.32 50.76
N ARG A 334 8.75 -2.42 50.44
CA ARG A 334 10.05 -2.58 49.77
C ARG A 334 10.20 -3.06 48.31
N LEU A 335 10.91 -2.20 47.58
CA LEU A 335 11.77 -2.42 46.42
C LEU A 335 12.86 -3.50 46.66
N GLU A 336 13.19 -4.23 45.58
CA GLU A 336 14.54 -4.66 45.13
C GLU A 336 14.37 -5.12 43.66
N ILE A 337 14.70 -4.30 42.65
CA ILE A 337 15.93 -4.33 41.84
C ILE A 337 16.53 -5.73 41.65
N THR A 338 16.33 -6.32 40.47
CA THR A 338 17.42 -6.77 39.57
C THR A 338 16.92 -6.77 38.14
#